data_AF-X6MSP0-F1
#
_entry.id   AF-X6MSP0-F1
#
_cell.length_a   1.000
_cell.length_b   1.000
_cell.length_c   1.000
_cell.angle_alpha   90.00
_cell.angle_beta   90.00
_cell.angle_gamma   90.00
#
_symmetry.space_group_name_H-M   'P 1'
#
loop_
_entity.id
_entity.type
_entity.pdbx_description
1 polymer ?
#
loop_
_entity_poly.entity_id
_entity_poly.type
_entity_poly.pdbx_seq_one_letter_code
_entity_poly.pdbx_strand_id
1 'polypeptide(L)'
;VALIHDSPVTNRITQLTFEELLEQVEKCAGAMAEHGNLKKGDRVLIYMPMVPEALVAMYACARLGAVHSVVFGGFASAELAKRIEDCSPKLIITSSAGKEVHESSMWVLERQDLCRADFKALNQQSYGNAHTSKKIAFQDLRNMIDVKGNRKYGKPVIVNSSHPLYILYTSGTTG
;
A
#
# COMPACT_ATOMS: atom_id res chain seq x y z
N VAL A 1 9.26 -8.35 20.70
CA VAL A 1 9.41 -7.95 19.28
C VAL A 1 8.16 -8.40 18.53
N ALA A 2 7.58 -7.55 17.69
CA ALA A 2 6.36 -7.82 16.92
C ALA A 2 6.66 -8.14 15.44
N LEU A 3 7.64 -7.45 14.85
CA LEU A 3 8.09 -7.66 13.48
C LEU A 3 9.61 -7.72 13.44
N ILE A 4 10.14 -8.68 12.68
CA ILE A 4 11.54 -8.73 12.27
C ILE A 4 11.52 -8.74 10.74
N HIS A 5 12.15 -7.73 10.14
CA HIS A 5 12.33 -7.62 8.70
C HIS A 5 13.80 -7.78 8.37
N ASP A 6 14.13 -8.91 7.75
CA ASP A 6 15.46 -9.20 7.24
C ASP A 6 15.47 -8.89 5.74
N SER A 7 16.14 -7.79 5.37
CA SER A 7 16.20 -7.32 3.99
C SER A 7 17.44 -7.86 3.28
N PRO A 8 17.30 -8.83 2.36
CA PRO A 8 18.42 -9.31 1.55
C PRO A 8 18.88 -8.30 0.49
N VAL A 9 18.12 -7.23 0.26
CA VAL A 9 18.46 -6.17 -0.70
C VAL A 9 19.40 -5.14 -0.08
N THR A 10 19.17 -4.83 1.20
CA THR A 10 19.96 -3.82 1.92
C THR A 10 20.93 -4.44 2.93
N ASN A 11 20.89 -5.76 3.13
CA ASN A 11 21.59 -6.47 4.20
C ASN A 11 21.35 -5.83 5.57
N ARG A 12 20.11 -5.43 5.84
CA ARG A 12 19.72 -4.78 7.10
C ARG A 12 18.59 -5.57 7.74
N ILE A 13 18.73 -5.80 9.03
CA ILE A 13 17.66 -6.33 9.87
C ILE A 13 17.04 -5.14 10.62
N THR A 14 15.72 -5.00 10.48
CA THR A 14 14.93 -4.03 11.24
C THR A 14 13.99 -4.78 12.16
N GLN A 15 13.83 -4.30 13.39
CA GLN A 15 12.89 -4.87 14.35
C GLN A 15 11.93 -3.78 14.81
N LEU A 16 10.66 -4.14 14.96
CA LEU A 16 9.65 -3.30 15.59
C LEU A 16 9.08 -4.01 16.81
N THR A 17 8.99 -3.30 17.91
CA THR A 17 8.18 -3.67 19.07
C THR A 17 6.69 -3.54 18.75
N PHE A 18 5.82 -4.07 19.61
CA PHE A 18 4.37 -3.93 19.46
C PHE A 18 3.93 -2.46 19.53
N GLU A 19 4.57 -1.66 20.39
CA GLU A 19 4.26 -0.25 20.55
C GLU A 19 4.65 0.57 19.31
N GLU A 20 5.85 0.34 18.77
CA GLU A 20 6.30 1.00 17.54
C GLU A 20 5.43 0.61 16.33
N LEU A 21 5.08 -0.68 16.22
CA LEU A 21 4.19 -1.15 15.15
C LEU A 21 2.79 -0.51 15.27
N LEU A 22 2.23 -0.48 16.48
CA LEU A 22 0.94 0.17 16.73
C LEU A 22 0.97 1.66 16.37
N GLU A 23 2.02 2.38 16.77
CA GLU A 23 2.17 3.79 16.43
C GLU A 23 2.22 4.02 14.92
N GLN A 24 2.96 3.19 14.18
CA GLN A 24 3.03 3.28 12.72
C GLN A 24 1.67 2.99 12.08
N VAL A 25 0.93 1.99 12.57
CA VAL A 25 -0.42 1.66 12.10
C VAL A 25 -1.40 2.80 12.36
N GLU A 26 -1.36 3.43 13.52
CA GLU A 26 -2.23 4.57 13.86
C GLU A 26 -1.97 5.79 12.99
N LYS A 27 -0.70 6.11 12.74
CA LYS A 27 -0.32 7.22 11.85
C LYS A 27 -0.71 6.93 10.40
N CYS A 28 -0.44 5.72 9.92
CA CYS A 28 -0.81 5.29 8.57
C CYS A 28 -2.33 5.34 8.37
N ALA A 29 -3.12 4.81 9.31
CA ALA A 29 -4.57 4.87 9.27
C ALA A 29 -5.10 6.32 9.27
N GLY A 30 -4.47 7.23 10.03
CA GLY A 30 -4.86 8.64 10.07
C GLY A 30 -4.66 9.32 8.73
N ALA A 31 -3.48 9.13 8.14
CA ALA A 31 -3.14 9.62 6.81
C ALA A 31 -4.07 9.04 5.72
N MET A 32 -4.35 7.73 5.77
CA MET A 32 -5.27 7.07 4.84
C MET A 32 -6.71 7.59 4.97
N ALA A 33 -7.19 7.84 6.19
CA ALA A 33 -8.54 8.36 6.43
C ALA A 33 -8.70 9.81 5.92
N GLU A 34 -7.74 10.69 6.23
CA GLU A 34 -7.77 12.09 5.80
C GLU A 34 -7.71 12.22 4.27
N HIS A 35 -6.86 11.42 3.63
CA HIS A 35 -6.64 11.54 2.20
C HIS A 35 -7.61 10.71 1.39
N GLY A 36 -7.83 9.45 1.75
CA GLY A 36 -8.72 8.55 1.03
C GLY A 36 -10.19 8.79 1.31
N ASN A 37 -10.54 9.57 2.34
CA ASN A 37 -11.91 9.69 2.87
C ASN A 37 -12.54 8.30 3.05
N LEU A 38 -11.74 7.35 3.56
CA LEU A 38 -12.11 5.94 3.67
C LEU A 38 -13.24 5.74 4.69
N LYS A 39 -14.16 4.87 4.34
CA LYS A 39 -15.26 4.38 5.17
C LYS A 39 -15.13 2.87 5.36
N LYS A 40 -15.78 2.36 6.40
CA LYS A 40 -15.90 0.92 6.64
C LYS A 40 -16.42 0.22 5.37
N GLY A 41 -15.73 -0.83 4.94
CA GLY A 41 -16.04 -1.60 3.73
C GLY A 41 -15.43 -1.05 2.44
N ASP A 42 -14.84 0.15 2.44
CA ASP A 42 -14.09 0.64 1.28
C ASP A 42 -12.87 -0.27 1.03
N ARG A 43 -12.52 -0.46 -0.24
CA ARG A 43 -11.41 -1.31 -0.65
C ARG A 43 -10.14 -0.51 -0.86
N VAL A 44 -9.02 -1.05 -0.40
CA VAL A 44 -7.69 -0.47 -0.56
C VAL A 44 -6.78 -1.47 -1.24
N LEU A 45 -6.21 -1.12 -2.39
CA LEU A 45 -5.24 -1.99 -3.05
C LEU A 45 -3.82 -1.64 -2.58
N ILE A 46 -3.05 -2.64 -2.18
CA ILE A 46 -1.67 -2.49 -1.71
C ILE A 46 -0.77 -3.16 -2.74
N TYR A 47 -0.03 -2.36 -3.49
CA TYR A 47 0.95 -2.78 -4.50
C TYR A 47 2.36 -2.43 -4.03
N MET A 48 2.92 -3.24 -3.13
CA MET A 48 4.21 -2.97 -2.48
C MET A 48 5.10 -4.22 -2.47
N PRO A 49 6.43 -4.05 -2.41
CA PRO A 49 7.36 -5.15 -2.13
C PRO A 49 7.21 -5.65 -0.68
N MET A 50 7.95 -6.71 -0.36
CA MET A 50 8.06 -7.26 1.00
C MET A 50 8.84 -6.32 1.94
N VAL A 51 8.19 -5.24 2.37
CA VAL A 51 8.73 -4.25 3.33
C VAL A 51 7.78 -4.07 4.52
N PRO A 52 8.26 -3.63 5.70
CA PRO A 52 7.42 -3.42 6.89
C PRO A 52 6.19 -2.55 6.64
N GLU A 53 6.32 -1.54 5.78
CA GLU A 53 5.27 -0.61 5.42
C GLU A 53 4.06 -1.29 4.77
N ALA A 54 4.26 -2.38 4.04
CA ALA A 54 3.16 -3.15 3.45
C ALA A 54 2.29 -3.78 4.55
N LEU A 55 2.92 -4.33 5.60
CA LEU A 55 2.22 -4.88 6.76
C LEU A 55 1.50 -3.78 7.55
N VAL A 56 2.16 -2.63 7.74
CA VAL A 56 1.55 -1.45 8.37
C VAL A 56 0.30 -1.00 7.61
N ALA A 57 0.34 -0.98 6.28
CA ALA A 57 -0.80 -0.63 5.44
C ALA A 57 -1.96 -1.64 5.57
N MET A 58 -1.67 -2.95 5.62
CA MET A 58 -2.69 -3.99 5.86
C MET A 58 -3.40 -3.76 7.21
N TYR A 59 -2.64 -3.55 8.29
CA TYR A 59 -3.21 -3.31 9.61
C TYR A 59 -3.93 -1.96 9.72
N ALA A 60 -3.47 -0.93 9.01
CA ALA A 60 -4.18 0.34 8.91
C ALA A 60 -5.55 0.17 8.23
N CYS A 61 -5.63 -0.65 7.16
CA CYS A 61 -6.92 -1.01 6.55
C CYS A 61 -7.84 -1.69 7.56
N ALA A 62 -7.34 -2.71 8.26
CA ALA A 62 -8.11 -3.42 9.27
C ALA A 62 -8.61 -2.48 10.38
N ARG A 63 -7.76 -1.55 10.86
CA ARG A 63 -8.12 -0.54 11.87
C ARG A 63 -9.25 0.38 11.40
N LEU A 64 -9.27 0.72 10.11
CA LEU A 64 -10.31 1.55 9.49
C LEU A 64 -11.58 0.76 9.12
N GLY A 65 -11.58 -0.57 9.28
CA GLY A 65 -12.63 -1.44 8.76
C GLY A 65 -12.68 -1.48 7.23
N ALA A 66 -11.59 -1.08 6.56
CA ALA A 66 -11.41 -1.17 5.11
C ALA A 66 -10.96 -2.59 4.71
N VAL A 67 -11.26 -2.97 3.48
CA VAL A 67 -10.92 -4.29 2.93
C VAL A 67 -9.66 -4.14 2.09
N HIS A 68 -8.55 -4.75 2.50
CA HIS A 68 -7.32 -4.64 1.72
C HIS A 68 -7.22 -5.71 0.62
N SER A 69 -6.68 -5.34 -0.53
CA SER A 69 -6.34 -6.26 -1.62
C SER A 69 -4.86 -6.15 -1.93
N VAL A 70 -4.09 -7.18 -1.61
CA VAL A 70 -2.63 -7.12 -1.72
C VAL A 70 -2.19 -7.74 -3.03
N VAL A 71 -1.31 -7.02 -3.73
CA VAL A 71 -0.64 -7.45 -4.94
C VAL A 71 0.85 -7.28 -4.69
N PHE A 72 1.59 -8.37 -4.60
CA PHE A 72 3.04 -8.29 -4.43
C PHE A 72 3.69 -7.67 -5.67
N GLY A 73 4.77 -6.91 -5.46
CA GLY A 73 5.55 -6.33 -6.54
C GLY A 73 5.98 -7.38 -7.56
N GLY A 74 5.95 -7.04 -8.85
CA GLY A 74 6.37 -7.93 -9.93
C GLY A 74 5.25 -8.44 -10.85
N PHE A 75 3.98 -8.16 -10.56
CA PHE A 75 2.91 -8.41 -11.53
C PHE A 75 3.02 -7.51 -12.75
N ALA A 76 2.79 -8.08 -13.94
CA ALA A 76 2.68 -7.32 -15.17
C ALA A 76 1.53 -6.29 -15.08
N SER A 77 1.69 -5.13 -15.73
CA SER A 77 0.72 -4.02 -15.70
C SER A 77 -0.70 -4.44 -16.04
N ALA A 78 -0.88 -5.36 -17.01
CA ALA A 78 -2.19 -5.88 -17.40
C ALA A 78 -2.87 -6.67 -16.26
N GLU A 79 -2.11 -7.48 -15.52
CA GLU A 79 -2.65 -8.26 -14.40
C GLU A 79 -2.94 -7.40 -13.17
N LEU A 80 -2.20 -6.29 -13.00
CA LEU A 80 -2.54 -5.29 -11.99
C LEU A 80 -3.81 -4.52 -12.39
N ALA A 81 -3.97 -4.16 -13.66
CA ALA A 81 -5.14 -3.45 -14.16
C ALA A 81 -6.44 -4.23 -13.93
N LYS A 82 -6.47 -5.52 -14.26
CA LYS A 82 -7.63 -6.40 -14.02
C LYS A 82 -8.05 -6.42 -12.55
N ARG A 83 -7.07 -6.50 -11.65
CA ARG A 83 -7.33 -6.47 -10.20
C ARG A 83 -7.83 -5.11 -9.73
N ILE A 84 -7.30 -4.01 -10.28
CA ILE A 84 -7.81 -2.67 -9.96
C ILE A 84 -9.26 -2.52 -10.45
N GLU A 85 -9.59 -3.03 -11.63
CA GLU A 85 -10.95 -2.98 -12.18
C GLU A 85 -11.92 -3.79 -11.31
N ASP A 86 -11.61 -5.07 -11.06
CA ASP A 86 -12.45 -5.94 -10.24
C ASP A 86 -12.55 -5.47 -8.78
N CYS A 87 -11.42 -5.11 -8.16
CA CYS A 87 -11.39 -4.62 -6.80
C CYS A 87 -12.00 -3.22 -6.70
N SER A 88 -12.04 -2.42 -7.76
CA SER A 88 -12.51 -1.03 -7.73
C SER A 88 -12.11 -0.29 -6.43
N PRO A 89 -10.80 -0.21 -6.11
CA PRO A 89 -10.33 0.31 -4.83
C PRO A 89 -10.50 1.83 -4.75
N LYS A 90 -10.81 2.33 -3.56
CA LYS A 90 -10.90 3.77 -3.29
C LYS A 90 -9.53 4.40 -3.04
N LEU A 91 -8.56 3.58 -2.67
CA LEU A 91 -7.18 3.99 -2.45
C LEU A 91 -6.24 2.91 -2.95
N ILE A 92 -5.16 3.31 -3.62
CA ILE A 92 -4.05 2.43 -4.00
C ILE A 92 -2.80 2.92 -3.26
N ILE A 93 -2.19 2.04 -2.48
CA ILE A 93 -0.93 2.26 -1.77
C ILE A 93 0.16 1.52 -2.55
N THR A 94 1.22 2.22 -2.93
CA THR A 94 2.33 1.64 -3.71
C THR A 94 3.67 2.21 -3.25
N SER A 95 4.76 1.52 -3.56
CA SER A 95 6.11 2.08 -3.45
C SER A 95 6.52 2.81 -4.73
N SER A 96 7.48 3.73 -4.62
CA SER A 96 8.10 4.45 -5.73
C SER A 96 8.99 3.56 -6.60
N ALA A 97 9.66 2.60 -5.96
CA ALA A 97 10.47 1.57 -6.58
C ALA A 97 10.43 0.31 -5.70
N GLY A 98 10.71 -0.84 -6.29
CA GLY A 98 10.97 -2.09 -5.59
C GLY A 98 12.18 -2.77 -6.23
N LYS A 99 13.03 -3.38 -5.39
CA LYS A 99 14.19 -4.17 -5.82
C LYS A 99 14.07 -5.53 -5.16
N GLU A 100 14.12 -6.60 -5.95
CA GLU A 100 14.15 -7.98 -5.44
C GLU A 100 15.55 -8.58 -5.64
N VAL A 101 15.86 -9.62 -4.87
CA VAL A 101 17.23 -10.17 -4.76
C VAL A 101 17.67 -10.88 -6.04
N HIS A 102 16.73 -11.48 -6.78
CA HIS A 102 17.04 -12.41 -7.87
C HIS A 102 16.76 -11.87 -9.27
N GLU A 103 16.25 -10.65 -9.39
CA GLU A 103 16.06 -10.00 -10.69
C GLU A 103 16.30 -8.50 -10.59
N SER A 104 17.03 -7.96 -11.58
CA SER A 104 17.23 -6.53 -11.83
C SER A 104 15.95 -5.79 -12.25
N SER A 105 14.78 -6.32 -11.89
CA SER A 105 13.49 -5.78 -12.28
C SER A 105 13.16 -4.59 -11.38
N MET A 106 13.57 -3.39 -11.81
CA MET A 106 13.10 -2.15 -11.20
C MET A 106 11.61 -1.98 -11.50
N TRP A 107 10.78 -2.11 -10.47
CA TRP A 107 9.34 -1.84 -10.56
C TRP A 107 9.09 -0.34 -10.37
N VAL A 108 9.50 0.48 -11.33
CA VAL A 108 9.02 1.86 -11.42
C VAL A 108 7.65 1.80 -12.10
N LEU A 109 6.68 2.56 -11.59
CA LEU A 109 5.44 2.89 -12.32
C LEU A 109 5.75 3.76 -13.55
N GLU A 110 6.63 3.30 -14.44
CA GLU A 110 6.89 3.89 -15.76
C GLU A 110 5.92 3.37 -16.83
N ARG A 111 4.98 2.49 -16.48
CA ARG A 111 4.04 1.90 -17.44
C ARG A 111 2.72 2.67 -17.48
N GLN A 112 2.51 3.35 -18.61
CA GLN A 112 1.54 4.39 -18.94
C GLN A 112 0.05 4.01 -18.93
N ASP A 113 -0.35 2.82 -18.45
CA ASP A 113 -1.62 2.22 -18.89
C ASP A 113 -2.69 2.08 -17.79
N LEU A 114 -2.40 2.48 -16.55
CA LEU A 114 -3.34 2.33 -15.44
C LEU A 114 -4.30 3.53 -15.36
N CYS A 115 -5.25 3.61 -16.29
CA CYS A 115 -6.35 4.56 -16.24
C CYS A 115 -7.31 4.26 -15.07
N ARG A 116 -7.73 5.34 -14.38
CA ARG A 116 -8.98 5.52 -13.56
C ARG A 116 -9.00 5.40 -12.03
N ALA A 117 -7.95 4.97 -11.32
CA ALA A 117 -7.96 5.03 -9.85
C ALA A 117 -7.28 6.32 -9.34
N ASP A 118 -7.78 6.92 -8.25
CA ASP A 118 -7.04 7.96 -7.53
C ASP A 118 -5.84 7.30 -6.81
N PHE A 119 -4.67 7.33 -7.44
CA PHE A 119 -3.45 6.72 -6.91
C PHE A 119 -2.79 7.61 -5.84
N LYS A 120 -2.42 7.05 -4.68
CA LYS A 120 -1.68 7.76 -3.62
C LYS A 120 -0.49 6.91 -3.16
N ALA A 121 0.69 7.18 -3.71
CA ALA A 121 1.91 6.41 -3.48
C ALA A 121 2.71 6.88 -2.25
N LEU A 122 3.29 5.93 -1.52
CA LEU A 122 4.42 6.16 -0.62
C LEU A 122 5.67 6.39 -1.49
N ASN A 123 6.33 7.55 -1.38
CA ASN A 123 7.49 7.87 -2.20
C ASN A 123 8.79 7.68 -1.38
N GLN A 124 9.72 6.86 -1.88
CA GLN A 124 11.14 7.00 -1.58
C GLN A 124 11.91 7.25 -2.88
N GLN A 125 12.45 8.47 -2.97
CA GLN A 125 13.50 8.96 -3.86
C GLN A 125 13.33 8.72 -5.39
N SER A 126 12.84 9.76 -6.06
CA SER A 126 12.76 9.86 -7.52
C SER A 126 14.15 10.04 -8.17
N TYR A 127 14.51 9.12 -9.06
CA TYR A 127 15.40 9.40 -10.20
C TYR A 127 14.52 9.54 -11.44
N GLY A 128 14.71 10.63 -12.20
CA GLY A 128 13.78 11.08 -13.22
C GLY A 128 13.84 10.33 -14.54
N ASN A 129 12.73 10.38 -15.30
CA ASN A 129 12.64 11.17 -16.53
C ASN A 129 11.17 11.32 -16.94
N ALA A 130 10.87 12.45 -17.59
CA ALA A 130 9.53 12.90 -17.95
C ALA A 130 8.97 12.13 -19.15
N HIS A 131 7.70 11.69 -19.12
CA HIS A 131 6.83 11.62 -20.31
C HIS A 131 5.33 11.66 -19.94
N THR A 132 4.57 12.28 -20.83
CA THR A 132 3.21 12.85 -20.70
C THR A 132 2.07 11.83 -20.68
N SER A 133 1.31 11.80 -19.59
CA SER A 133 -0.11 11.42 -19.49
C SER A 133 -0.67 12.12 -18.24
N LYS A 134 -2.00 12.35 -18.13
CA LYS A 134 -2.64 13.11 -17.03
C LYS A 134 -1.87 12.92 -15.71
N LYS A 135 -1.28 13.99 -15.16
CA LYS A 135 -0.51 13.95 -13.90
C LYS A 135 -1.39 13.36 -12.81
N ILE A 136 -1.28 12.05 -12.60
CA ILE A 136 -1.79 11.38 -11.42
C ILE A 136 -0.99 11.99 -10.27
N ALA A 137 -1.67 12.74 -9.42
CA ALA A 137 -1.03 13.44 -8.31
C ALA A 137 -0.72 12.43 -7.21
N PHE A 138 0.47 11.84 -7.27
CA PHE A 138 0.98 11.02 -6.17
C PHE A 138 1.20 11.90 -4.94
N GLN A 139 0.61 11.51 -3.82
CA GLN A 139 0.82 12.14 -2.53
C GLN A 139 1.65 11.23 -1.65
N ASP A 140 2.79 11.75 -1.20
CA ASP A 140 3.74 10.99 -0.41
C ASP A 140 3.22 10.77 1.02
N LEU A 141 2.67 9.58 1.24
CA LEU A 141 2.14 9.16 2.53
C LEU A 141 3.23 9.13 3.62
N ARG A 142 4.52 8.94 3.27
CA ARG A 142 5.61 8.93 4.26
C ARG A 142 5.86 10.34 4.76
N ASN A 143 5.97 11.29 3.85
CA ASN A 143 6.03 12.72 4.20
C ASN A 143 4.77 13.16 4.97
N MET A 144 3.61 12.59 4.69
CA MET A 144 2.42 12.91 5.47
C MET A 144 2.45 12.32 6.88
N ILE A 145 2.96 11.11 7.06
CA ILE A 145 3.18 10.49 8.38
C ILE A 145 4.25 11.27 9.17
N ASP A 146 5.31 11.72 8.50
CA ASP A 146 6.49 12.32 9.16
C ASP A 146 6.40 13.85 9.33
N VAL A 147 5.83 14.59 8.35
CA VAL A 147 5.82 16.08 8.31
C VAL A 147 4.45 16.66 8.71
N LYS A 148 3.34 15.98 8.41
CA LYS A 148 1.97 16.43 8.77
C LYS A 148 1.34 15.60 9.90
N GLY A 149 1.99 14.50 10.28
CA GLY A 149 1.39 13.40 11.02
C GLY A 149 1.39 13.55 12.52
N ASN A 150 0.57 14.48 13.04
CA ASN A 150 0.17 14.44 14.45
C ASN A 150 -1.25 13.89 14.67
N ARG A 151 -1.96 13.46 13.60
CA ARG A 151 -3.28 12.83 13.70
C ARG A 151 -3.18 11.32 13.60
N LYS A 152 -2.92 10.68 14.74
CA LYS A 152 -3.18 9.25 14.93
C LYS A 152 -4.67 8.97 14.71
N TYR A 153 -5.01 7.97 13.90
CA TYR A 153 -6.38 7.49 13.88
C TYR A 153 -6.69 6.87 15.24
N GLY A 154 -7.75 7.35 15.89
CA GLY A 154 -8.11 7.00 17.27
C GLY A 154 -8.46 5.52 17.45
N LYS A 155 -9.66 5.23 17.95
CA LYS A 155 -10.06 3.84 18.22
C LYS A 155 -10.28 3.06 16.91
N PRO A 156 -9.91 1.76 16.85
CA PRO A 156 -10.26 0.90 15.72
C PRO A 156 -11.77 0.88 15.46
N VAL A 157 -12.16 0.81 14.19
CA VAL A 157 -13.55 0.69 13.78
C VAL A 157 -14.10 -0.68 14.18
N ILE A 158 -15.23 -0.71 14.88
CA ILE A 158 -15.89 -1.96 15.25
C ILE A 158 -16.58 -2.59 14.03
N VAL A 159 -16.29 -3.87 13.81
CA VAL A 159 -16.84 -4.67 12.71
C VAL A 159 -17.46 -5.96 13.23
N ASN A 160 -18.41 -6.52 12.47
CA ASN A 160 -18.96 -7.84 12.77
C ASN A 160 -17.94 -8.92 12.42
N SER A 161 -18.09 -10.12 12.98
CA SER A 161 -17.24 -11.29 12.65
C SER A 161 -17.28 -11.66 11.16
N SER A 162 -18.39 -11.37 10.47
CA SER A 162 -18.56 -11.62 9.04
C SER A 162 -18.11 -10.45 8.14
N HIS A 163 -17.55 -9.38 8.71
CA HIS A 163 -17.07 -8.24 7.92
C HIS A 163 -15.82 -8.67 7.12
N PRO A 164 -15.75 -8.36 5.80
CA PRO A 164 -14.60 -8.73 5.00
C PRO A 164 -13.33 -8.04 5.49
N LEU A 165 -12.26 -8.81 5.67
CA LEU A 165 -10.94 -8.28 6.03
C LEU A 165 -10.10 -7.97 4.80
N TYR A 166 -10.08 -8.89 3.83
CA TYR A 166 -9.25 -8.77 2.64
C TYR A 166 -9.86 -9.46 1.43
N ILE A 167 -9.34 -9.07 0.25
CA ILE A 167 -9.51 -9.78 -1.02
C ILE A 167 -8.13 -10.28 -1.43
N LEU A 168 -8.02 -11.56 -1.79
CA LEU A 168 -6.79 -12.15 -2.29
C LEU A 168 -7.08 -12.86 -3.61
N TYR A 169 -6.56 -12.28 -4.69
CA TYR A 169 -6.71 -12.84 -6.03
C TYR A 169 -5.85 -14.09 -6.19
N THR A 170 -6.48 -15.19 -6.58
CA THR A 170 -5.84 -16.47 -6.88
C THR A 170 -5.85 -16.74 -8.37
N SER A 171 -4.85 -17.43 -8.91
CA SER A 171 -4.87 -17.87 -10.32
C SER A 171 -5.87 -19.01 -10.49
N GLY A 172 -6.92 -18.77 -11.28
CA GLY A 172 -7.80 -19.83 -11.80
C GLY A 172 -7.24 -20.44 -13.08
N THR A 173 -7.63 -21.67 -13.40
CA THR A 173 -7.18 -22.39 -14.60
C THR A 173 -7.91 -21.99 -15.88
N THR A 174 -9.03 -21.28 -15.77
CA THR A 174 -9.85 -20.79 -16.90
C THR A 174 -10.44 -19.43 -16.51
N GLY A 175 -9.93 -18.35 -17.11
CA GLY A 175 -10.39 -16.97 -16.88
C GLY A 175 -11.54 -16.57 -17.79
#